data_AF-A0A9E1JPE4-F1
#
_entry.id   AF-A0A9E1JPE4-F1
#
_cell.length_a   1.000
_cell.length_b   1.000
_cell.length_c   1.000
_cell.angle_alpha   90.00
_cell.angle_beta   90.00
_cell.angle_gamma   90.00
#
_symmetry.space_group_name_H-M   'P 1'
#
loop_
_entity.id
_entity.type
_entity.pdbx_description
1 polymer ?
#
loop_
_entity_poly.entity_id
_entity_poly.type
_entity_poly.pdbx_seq_one_letter_code
_entity_poly.pdbx_strand_id
1 'polypeptide(L)'
;MKNIIVKNLMVPIHKYAIVSHNATLQEAILALEKAQQTIDPSKFKHRAILVFDKDDNIVGKITMFDILKALEPKYGQMEAAGTLSRSGYSPDFIKSMLKDKLFWNEPFEFVCERTKTLRVSDFMEATGNGTYIDENANLSEAMQQLVAGRYQSLLVTADKKVIGILRLSDVFTQICDKIKTCEL
;
A
#
# COMPACT_ATOMS: atom_id res chain seq x y z
N MET A 1 14.22 -18.91 -9.25
CA MET A 1 13.58 -17.58 -9.11
C MET A 1 14.39 -16.45 -9.73
N LYS A 2 15.72 -16.59 -9.90
CA LYS A 2 16.57 -15.60 -10.57
C LYS A 2 16.22 -15.33 -12.06
N ASN A 3 15.42 -16.20 -12.69
CA ASN A 3 15.03 -16.09 -14.10
C ASN A 3 13.66 -15.43 -14.32
N ILE A 4 12.92 -15.10 -13.25
CA ILE A 4 11.64 -14.38 -13.35
C ILE A 4 11.91 -12.92 -13.01
N ILE A 5 11.61 -12.04 -13.95
CA ILE A 5 11.84 -10.60 -13.86
C ILE A 5 10.59 -9.90 -13.36
N VAL A 6 10.75 -8.90 -12.49
CA VAL A 6 9.65 -8.12 -11.89
C VAL A 6 8.72 -7.51 -12.93
N LYS A 7 9.27 -6.96 -14.02
CA LYS A 7 8.51 -6.41 -15.16
C LYS A 7 7.41 -7.33 -15.68
N ASN A 8 7.63 -8.65 -15.65
CA ASN A 8 6.68 -9.62 -16.20
C ASN A 8 5.50 -9.92 -15.26
N LEU A 9 5.64 -9.58 -13.97
CA LEU A 9 4.63 -9.83 -12.95
C LEU A 9 3.91 -8.56 -12.48
N MET A 10 4.48 -7.39 -12.73
CA MET A 10 3.91 -6.15 -12.26
C MET A 10 2.58 -5.82 -12.96
N VAL A 11 1.75 -5.05 -12.27
CA VAL A 11 0.60 -4.40 -12.88
C VAL A 11 1.00 -3.00 -13.34
N PRO A 12 0.82 -2.63 -14.62
CA PRO A 12 1.16 -1.29 -15.13
C PRO A 12 0.39 -0.17 -14.45
N ILE A 13 0.99 1.03 -14.37
CA ILE A 13 0.36 2.21 -13.72
C ILE A 13 -1.02 2.57 -14.28
N HIS A 14 -1.23 2.46 -15.59
CA HIS A 14 -2.50 2.82 -16.24
C HIS A 14 -3.68 1.92 -15.83
N LYS A 15 -3.40 0.81 -15.13
CA LYS A 15 -4.42 -0.09 -14.59
C LYS A 15 -4.74 0.20 -13.12
N TYR A 16 -4.07 1.15 -12.47
CA TYR A 16 -4.33 1.49 -11.06
C TYR A 16 -5.20 2.73 -10.90
N ALA A 17 -5.85 2.82 -9.74
CA ALA A 17 -6.36 4.08 -9.24
C ALA A 17 -5.21 5.07 -9.03
N ILE A 18 -5.38 6.28 -9.53
CA ILE A 18 -4.39 7.36 -9.46
C ILE A 18 -5.11 8.60 -8.92
N VAL A 19 -4.48 9.32 -7.98
CA VAL A 19 -4.98 10.60 -7.43
C VAL A 19 -3.85 11.62 -7.29
N SER A 20 -4.21 12.90 -7.29
CA SER A 20 -3.25 13.99 -7.06
C SER A 20 -2.77 13.96 -5.61
N HIS A 21 -1.53 14.36 -5.36
CA HIS A 21 -1.02 14.61 -4.00
C HIS A 21 -1.85 15.64 -3.21
N ASN A 22 -2.56 16.53 -3.91
CA ASN A 22 -3.45 17.51 -3.29
C ASN A 22 -4.88 16.99 -3.06
N ALA A 23 -5.20 15.77 -3.48
CA ALA A 23 -6.51 15.18 -3.25
C ALA A 23 -6.77 14.97 -1.75
N THR A 24 -8.03 14.95 -1.39
CA THR A 24 -8.50 14.57 -0.06
C THR A 24 -8.46 13.06 0.13
N LEU A 25 -8.45 12.60 1.39
CA LEU A 25 -8.60 11.19 1.71
C LEU A 25 -9.94 10.63 1.19
N GLN A 26 -11.00 11.44 1.17
CA GLN A 26 -12.29 11.06 0.60
C GLN A 26 -12.17 10.71 -0.90
N GLU A 27 -11.56 11.60 -1.68
CA GLU A 27 -11.35 11.39 -3.12
C GLU A 27 -10.48 10.14 -3.38
N ALA A 28 -9.45 9.92 -2.56
CA ALA A 28 -8.61 8.74 -2.62
C ALA A 28 -9.40 7.45 -2.39
N ILE A 29 -10.23 7.39 -1.33
CA ILE A 29 -11.07 6.22 -1.02
C ILE A 29 -12.04 5.93 -2.16
N LEU A 30 -12.75 6.94 -2.67
CA LEU A 30 -13.71 6.79 -3.76
C LEU A 30 -13.03 6.36 -5.08
N ALA A 31 -11.84 6.89 -5.37
CA ALA A 31 -11.06 6.46 -6.52
C ALA A 31 -10.65 4.98 -6.43
N LEU A 32 -10.24 4.51 -5.25
CA LEU A 32 -9.92 3.11 -5.02
C LEU A 32 -11.16 2.21 -5.18
N GLU A 33 -12.26 2.58 -4.54
CA GLU A 33 -13.52 1.83 -4.62
C GLU A 33 -13.99 1.69 -6.09
N LYS A 34 -14.03 2.81 -6.83
CA LYS A 34 -14.39 2.81 -8.24
C LYS A 34 -13.48 1.90 -9.06
N ALA A 35 -12.16 1.98 -8.85
CA ALA A 35 -11.22 1.11 -9.56
C ALA A 35 -11.47 -0.37 -9.22
N GLN A 36 -11.71 -0.70 -7.95
CA GLN A 36 -12.01 -2.07 -7.52
C GLN A 36 -13.30 -2.64 -8.12
N GLN A 37 -14.32 -1.81 -8.36
CA GLN A 37 -15.58 -2.22 -8.98
C GLN A 37 -15.41 -2.62 -10.45
N THR A 38 -14.40 -2.07 -11.15
CA THR A 38 -14.10 -2.40 -12.55
C THR A 38 -13.28 -3.68 -12.73
N ILE A 39 -12.73 -4.24 -11.66
CA ILE A 39 -11.89 -5.43 -11.70
C ILE A 39 -12.77 -6.67 -11.69
N ASP A 40 -12.42 -7.64 -12.54
CA ASP A 40 -13.00 -8.97 -12.55
C ASP A 40 -13.06 -9.57 -11.11
N PRO A 41 -14.21 -10.04 -10.63
CA PRO A 41 -14.35 -10.61 -9.29
C PRO A 41 -13.40 -11.77 -8.97
N SER A 42 -12.92 -12.50 -9.97
CA SER A 42 -11.96 -13.60 -9.82
C SER A 42 -10.51 -13.13 -9.60
N LYS A 43 -10.22 -11.84 -9.85
CA LYS A 43 -8.89 -11.27 -9.71
C LYS A 43 -8.71 -10.56 -8.38
N PHE A 44 -7.45 -10.48 -7.93
CA PHE A 44 -7.11 -9.68 -6.77
C PHE A 44 -7.40 -8.20 -7.02
N LYS A 45 -8.25 -7.63 -6.16
CA LYS A 45 -8.57 -6.21 -6.15
C LYS A 45 -7.35 -5.35 -5.81
N HIS A 46 -7.33 -4.12 -6.33
CA HIS A 46 -6.30 -3.15 -5.93
C HIS A 46 -6.39 -2.86 -4.43
N ARG A 47 -5.23 -2.78 -3.77
CA ARG A 47 -5.11 -2.46 -2.34
C ARG A 47 -4.36 -1.15 -2.08
N ALA A 48 -4.00 -0.47 -3.16
CA ALA A 48 -3.24 0.76 -3.14
C ALA A 48 -3.69 1.68 -4.28
N ILE A 49 -3.46 2.97 -4.08
CA ILE A 49 -3.70 4.07 -5.00
C ILE A 49 -2.35 4.71 -5.28
N LEU A 50 -2.06 5.06 -6.53
CA LEU A 50 -0.87 5.80 -6.90
C LEU A 50 -1.10 7.30 -6.74
N VAL A 51 -0.06 8.02 -6.31
CA VAL A 51 -0.12 9.46 -6.09
C VAL A 51 0.79 10.16 -7.09
N PHE A 52 0.25 11.13 -7.84
CA PHE A 52 1.02 11.96 -8.76
C PHE A 52 1.24 13.38 -8.23
N ASP A 53 2.41 13.95 -8.57
CA ASP A 53 2.71 15.35 -8.35
C ASP A 53 2.09 16.26 -9.43
N LYS A 54 2.46 17.54 -9.45
CA LYS A 54 1.98 18.51 -10.44
C LYS A 54 2.59 18.30 -11.85
N ASP A 55 3.65 17.50 -11.94
CA ASP A 55 4.44 17.26 -13.16
C ASP A 55 4.14 15.86 -13.72
N ASP A 56 3.00 15.27 -13.33
CA ASP A 56 2.52 13.92 -13.67
C ASP A 56 3.47 12.77 -13.29
N ASN A 57 4.37 12.98 -12.33
CA ASN A 57 5.24 11.92 -11.82
C ASN A 57 4.60 11.23 -10.62
N ILE A 58 4.68 9.90 -10.59
CA ILE A 58 4.28 9.13 -9.41
C ILE A 58 5.28 9.36 -8.29
N VAL A 59 4.84 10.07 -7.26
CA VAL A 59 5.64 10.40 -6.07
C VAL A 59 5.36 9.48 -4.88
N GLY A 60 4.34 8.63 -4.98
CA GLY A 60 4.07 7.67 -3.93
C GLY A 60 2.85 6.78 -4.16
N LYS A 61 2.46 6.10 -3.09
CA LYS A 61 1.24 5.29 -3.05
C LYS A 61 0.58 5.40 -1.68
N ILE A 62 -0.72 5.20 -1.66
CA ILE A 62 -1.53 5.05 -0.44
C ILE A 62 -2.10 3.66 -0.43
N THR A 63 -1.90 2.92 0.66
CA THR A 63 -2.51 1.61 0.87
C THR A 63 -3.76 1.71 1.74
N MET A 64 -4.60 0.67 1.78
CA MET A 64 -5.70 0.61 2.74
C MET A 64 -5.24 0.68 4.20
N PHE A 65 -4.01 0.26 4.50
CA PHE A 65 -3.43 0.39 5.84
C PHE A 65 -3.13 1.86 6.18
N ASP A 66 -2.61 2.62 5.22
CA ASP A 66 -2.35 4.05 5.38
C ASP A 66 -3.65 4.83 5.58
N ILE A 67 -4.73 4.42 4.90
CA ILE A 67 -6.08 4.98 5.08
C ILE A 67 -6.56 4.77 6.53
N LEU A 68 -6.40 3.56 7.08
CA LEU A 68 -6.77 3.30 8.48
C LEU A 68 -5.93 4.14 9.45
N LYS A 69 -4.62 4.26 9.21
CA LYS A 69 -3.76 5.13 10.02
C LYS A 69 -4.15 6.60 9.92
N ALA A 70 -4.51 7.08 8.74
CA ALA A 70 -4.91 8.47 8.53
C ALA A 70 -6.22 8.82 9.25
N LEU A 71 -7.14 7.86 9.36
CA LEU A 71 -8.38 8.04 10.13
C LEU A 71 -8.12 8.19 11.64
N GLU A 72 -7.02 7.65 12.16
CA GLU A 72 -6.61 7.80 13.56
C GLU A 72 -5.18 8.38 13.67
N PRO A 73 -5.02 9.71 13.60
CA PRO A 73 -3.72 10.37 13.54
C PRO A 73 -2.84 10.19 14.78
N LYS A 74 -3.38 9.68 15.90
CA LYS A 74 -2.54 9.29 17.05
C LYS A 74 -1.57 8.16 16.69
N TYR A 75 -1.86 7.33 15.69
CA TYR A 75 -0.89 6.34 15.19
C TYR A 75 0.37 7.00 14.63
N GLY A 76 0.22 8.07 13.84
CA GLY A 76 1.37 8.82 13.32
C GLY A 76 2.21 9.46 14.44
N GLN A 77 1.55 10.00 15.47
CA GLN A 77 2.24 10.60 16.62
C GLN A 77 3.05 9.58 17.40
N MET A 78 2.50 8.39 17.64
CA MET A 78 3.19 7.36 18.41
C MET A 78 4.31 6.66 17.63
N GLU A 79 4.19 6.56 16.30
CA GLU A 79 5.30 6.12 15.43
C GLU A 79 6.44 7.15 15.44
N ALA A 80 6.14 8.44 15.29
CA ALA A 80 7.14 9.50 15.34
C ALA A 80 7.86 9.55 16.71
N ALA A 81 7.14 9.26 17.79
CA ALA A 81 7.70 9.14 19.14
C ALA A 81 8.49 7.83 19.35
N GLY A 82 8.61 6.95 18.35
CA GLY A 82 9.28 5.64 18.46
C GLY A 82 8.57 4.67 19.42
N THR A 83 7.39 5.05 19.92
CA THR A 83 6.59 4.25 20.85
C THR A 83 5.94 3.08 20.13
N LEU A 84 5.65 3.26 18.84
CA LEU A 84 5.22 2.17 17.97
C LEU A 84 6.44 1.53 17.27
N SER A 85 7.12 0.61 17.95
CA SER A 85 8.20 -0.18 17.34
C SER A 85 7.67 -1.13 16.25
N ARG A 86 8.49 -1.44 15.22
CA ARG A 86 8.14 -2.39 14.13
C ARG A 86 7.89 -3.83 14.59
N SER A 87 8.19 -4.13 15.86
CA SER A 87 7.87 -5.39 16.52
C SER A 87 6.43 -5.36 16.99
N GLY A 88 5.61 -6.28 16.49
CA GLY A 88 4.18 -6.34 16.78
C GLY A 88 3.86 -6.39 18.28
N TYR A 89 2.70 -5.84 18.64
CA TYR A 89 2.22 -5.78 20.02
C TYR A 89 1.56 -7.10 20.44
N SER A 90 1.68 -7.43 21.73
CA SER A 90 0.88 -8.51 22.31
C SER A 90 -0.61 -8.16 22.22
N PRO A 91 -1.50 -9.16 22.07
CA PRO A 91 -2.94 -8.92 22.08
C PRO A 91 -3.42 -8.13 23.31
N ASP A 92 -2.78 -8.32 24.46
CA ASP A 92 -3.14 -7.64 25.70
C ASP A 92 -2.74 -6.16 25.71
N PHE A 93 -1.61 -5.81 25.09
CA PHE A 93 -1.21 -4.41 24.91
C PHE A 93 -2.12 -3.66 23.93
N ILE A 94 -2.54 -4.32 22.84
CA ILE A 94 -3.54 -3.75 21.92
C ILE A 94 -4.86 -3.49 22.66
N LYS A 95 -5.29 -4.43 23.50
CA LYS A 95 -6.50 -4.26 24.32
C LYS A 95 -6.37 -3.14 25.35
N SER A 96 -5.21 -2.95 25.98
CA SER A 96 -5.02 -1.85 26.93
C SER A 96 -5.12 -0.49 26.23
N MET A 97 -4.55 -0.35 25.03
CA MET A 97 -4.67 0.87 24.22
C MET A 97 -6.13 1.28 23.96
N LEU A 98 -7.00 0.30 23.73
CA LEU A 98 -8.44 0.54 23.54
C LEU A 98 -9.15 0.88 24.86
N LYS A 99 -8.82 0.19 25.95
CA LYS A 99 -9.40 0.44 27.28
C LYS A 99 -9.08 1.84 27.80
N ASP A 100 -7.86 2.30 27.53
CA ASP A 100 -7.39 3.62 27.94
C ASP A 100 -7.95 4.75 27.05
N LYS A 101 -8.85 4.42 26.10
CA LYS A 101 -9.42 5.36 25.13
C LYS A 101 -8.32 6.14 24.40
N LEU A 102 -7.20 5.47 24.10
CA LEU A 102 -6.09 6.13 23.42
C LEU A 102 -6.40 6.30 21.94
N PHE A 103 -7.23 5.44 21.34
CA PHE A 103 -7.57 5.47 19.91
C PHE A 103 -9.06 5.24 19.68
N TRP A 104 -9.58 5.71 18.55
CA TRP A 104 -10.91 5.41 18.03
C TRP A 104 -12.06 5.81 18.97
N ASN A 105 -11.94 6.96 19.62
CA ASN A 105 -12.97 7.47 20.55
C ASN A 105 -14.16 8.15 19.86
N GLU A 106 -13.95 8.61 18.62
CA GLU A 106 -14.99 9.26 17.81
C GLU A 106 -15.90 8.19 17.19
N PRO A 107 -17.23 8.40 17.15
CA PRO A 107 -18.14 7.54 16.41
C PRO A 107 -17.77 7.43 14.93
N PHE A 108 -18.05 6.28 14.33
CA PHE A 108 -17.74 6.01 12.91
C PHE A 108 -18.41 7.02 11.94
N GLU A 109 -19.49 7.66 12.35
CA GLU A 109 -20.20 8.70 11.58
C GLU A 109 -19.30 9.91 11.22
N PHE A 110 -18.28 10.20 12.03
CA PHE A 110 -17.34 11.30 11.79
C PHE A 110 -16.31 11.02 10.68
N VAL A 111 -16.25 9.79 10.14
CA VAL A 111 -15.35 9.43 9.03
C VAL A 111 -15.54 10.36 7.83
N CYS A 112 -16.78 10.74 7.53
CA CYS A 112 -17.09 11.65 6.42
C CYS A 112 -16.48 13.04 6.59
N GLU A 113 -16.47 13.58 7.81
CA GLU A 113 -15.90 14.91 8.08
C GLU A 113 -14.37 14.85 8.01
N ARG A 114 -13.79 13.82 8.64
CA ARG A 114 -12.34 13.63 8.71
C ARG A 114 -11.70 13.41 7.35
N THR A 115 -12.33 12.62 6.50
CA THR A 115 -11.83 12.31 5.16
C THR A 115 -11.84 13.50 4.21
N LYS A 116 -12.68 14.52 4.46
CA LYS A 116 -12.74 15.76 3.68
C LYS A 116 -11.61 16.74 4.02
N THR A 117 -11.11 16.71 5.25
CA THR A 117 -10.10 17.68 5.72
C THR A 117 -8.66 17.19 5.51
N LEU A 118 -8.44 15.88 5.50
CA LEU A 118 -7.12 15.29 5.35
C LEU A 118 -6.68 15.26 3.88
N ARG A 119 -5.51 15.84 3.57
CA ARG A 119 -4.92 15.74 2.24
C ARG A 119 -4.02 14.52 2.15
N VAL A 120 -4.00 13.91 0.97
CA VAL A 120 -3.12 12.79 0.62
C VAL A 120 -1.66 13.09 0.98
N SER A 121 -1.20 14.31 0.67
CA SER A 121 0.16 14.76 1.00
C SER A 121 0.54 14.67 2.47
N ASP A 122 -0.43 14.71 3.39
CA ASP A 122 -0.18 14.86 4.82
C ASP A 122 0.16 13.52 5.49
N PHE A 123 -0.30 12.41 4.90
CA PHE A 123 -0.18 11.07 5.48
C PHE A 123 0.34 10.02 4.50
N MET A 124 0.45 10.32 3.20
CA MET A 124 1.17 9.45 2.30
C MET A 124 2.58 9.27 2.85
N GLU A 125 3.03 8.03 3.04
CA GLU A 125 4.45 7.80 3.28
C GLU A 125 5.17 8.36 2.07
N ALA A 126 5.88 9.48 2.25
CA ALA A 126 6.89 9.93 1.30
C ALA A 126 7.80 8.73 1.11
N THR A 127 7.74 8.16 -0.09
CA THR A 127 8.26 6.84 -0.41
C THR A 127 9.70 6.69 0.07
N GLY A 128 9.87 6.08 1.24
CA GLY A 128 11.18 5.70 1.71
C GLY A 128 11.81 4.73 0.71
N ASN A 129 13.13 4.77 0.58
CA ASN A 129 13.94 3.98 -0.36
C ASN A 129 13.60 2.46 -0.42
N GLY A 130 12.87 1.92 0.55
CA GLY A 130 12.49 0.50 0.63
C GLY A 130 11.24 0.08 -0.15
N THR A 131 10.49 0.99 -0.79
CA THR A 131 9.28 0.61 -1.54
C THR A 131 9.46 0.52 -3.06
N TYR A 132 10.66 0.79 -3.58
CA TYR A 132 10.97 0.78 -5.01
C TYR A 132 11.78 -0.45 -5.42
N ILE A 133 11.53 -0.95 -6.63
CA ILE A 133 12.29 -2.04 -7.22
C ILE A 133 12.50 -1.81 -8.71
N ASP A 134 13.69 -2.12 -9.21
CA ASP A 134 14.00 -2.03 -10.63
C ASP A 134 13.16 -3.04 -11.43
N GLU A 135 12.69 -2.64 -12.62
CA GLU A 135 11.90 -3.52 -13.47
C GLU A 135 12.63 -4.82 -13.85
N ASN A 136 13.97 -4.77 -13.94
CA ASN A 136 14.82 -5.90 -14.29
C ASN A 136 15.28 -6.71 -13.07
N ALA A 137 14.90 -6.30 -11.85
CA ALA A 137 15.15 -7.09 -10.66
C ALA A 137 14.48 -8.46 -10.78
N ASN A 138 15.09 -9.46 -10.13
CA ASN A 138 14.54 -10.81 -10.14
C ASN A 138 13.54 -11.01 -9.00
N LEU A 139 12.71 -12.05 -9.12
CA LEU A 139 11.67 -12.36 -8.14
C LEU A 139 12.21 -12.62 -6.72
N SER A 140 13.43 -13.16 -6.57
CA SER A 140 14.02 -13.40 -5.24
C SER A 140 14.31 -12.10 -4.50
N GLU A 141 14.82 -11.10 -5.19
CA GLU A 141 15.04 -9.76 -4.64
C GLU A 141 13.71 -9.10 -4.24
N ALA A 142 12.71 -9.16 -5.11
CA ALA A 142 11.38 -8.64 -4.83
C ALA A 142 10.75 -9.27 -3.58
N MET A 143 10.81 -10.59 -3.45
CA MET A 143 10.32 -11.29 -2.27
C MET A 143 11.09 -10.91 -1.00
N GLN A 144 12.42 -10.78 -1.08
CA GLN A 144 13.22 -10.35 0.06
C GLN A 144 12.77 -8.97 0.56
N GLN A 145 12.53 -8.01 -0.34
CA GLN A 145 12.03 -6.68 0.01
C GLN A 145 10.61 -6.73 0.60
N LEU A 146 9.69 -7.50 -0.02
CA LEU A 146 8.33 -7.68 0.49
C LEU A 146 8.33 -8.27 1.92
N VAL A 147 9.15 -9.28 2.18
CA VAL A 147 9.25 -9.94 3.49
C VAL A 147 9.91 -9.03 4.54
N ALA A 148 11.10 -8.49 4.25
CA ALA A 148 11.85 -7.67 5.20
C ALA A 148 11.11 -6.37 5.54
N GLY A 149 10.46 -5.77 4.54
CA GLY A 149 9.68 -4.55 4.70
C GLY A 149 8.24 -4.76 5.18
N ARG A 150 7.76 -6.01 5.22
CA ARG A 150 6.34 -6.35 5.43
C ARG A 150 5.39 -5.63 4.47
N TYR A 151 5.86 -5.34 3.25
CA TYR A 151 5.10 -4.59 2.27
C TYR A 151 4.09 -5.47 1.54
N GLN A 152 2.92 -4.91 1.24
CA GLN A 152 1.90 -5.56 0.40
C GLN A 152 2.17 -5.37 -1.10
N SER A 153 3.05 -4.43 -1.46
CA SER A 153 3.42 -4.15 -2.84
C SER A 153 4.73 -3.35 -2.91
N LEU A 154 5.35 -3.31 -4.09
CA LEU A 154 6.51 -2.49 -4.43
C LEU A 154 6.19 -1.66 -5.68
N LEU A 155 6.65 -0.40 -5.72
CA LEU A 155 6.62 0.45 -6.91
C LEU A 155 7.74 0.01 -7.84
N VAL A 156 7.40 -0.34 -9.08
CA VAL A 156 8.36 -0.80 -10.07
C VAL A 156 8.84 0.37 -10.90
N THR A 157 10.15 0.50 -11.05
CA THR A 157 10.78 1.62 -11.75
C THR A 157 11.60 1.20 -12.97
N ALA A 158 11.57 2.01 -14.02
CA ALA A 158 12.53 1.99 -15.13
C ALA A 158 13.06 3.42 -15.32
N ASP A 159 14.37 3.57 -15.47
CA ASP A 159 15.02 4.89 -15.63
C ASP A 159 14.56 5.93 -14.59
N LYS A 160 14.42 5.47 -13.33
CA LYS A 160 13.93 6.27 -12.18
C LYS A 160 12.47 6.73 -12.26
N LYS A 161 11.69 6.28 -13.25
CA LYS A 161 10.24 6.52 -13.35
C LYS A 161 9.46 5.31 -12.91
N VAL A 162 8.37 5.52 -12.18
CA VAL A 162 7.45 4.43 -11.81
C VAL A 162 6.64 4.00 -13.04
N ILE A 163 6.72 2.71 -13.38
CA ILE A 163 6.03 2.12 -14.53
C ILE A 163 4.96 1.10 -14.14
N GLY A 164 4.95 0.66 -12.87
CA GLY A 164 3.93 -0.24 -12.37
C GLY A 164 4.06 -0.54 -10.88
N ILE A 165 3.29 -1.52 -10.44
CA ILE A 165 3.30 -2.02 -9.07
C ILE A 165 3.38 -3.54 -9.09
N LEU A 166 4.34 -4.11 -8.36
CA LEU A 166 4.38 -5.53 -8.06
C LEU A 166 3.60 -5.77 -6.76
N ARG A 167 2.52 -6.56 -6.81
CA ARG A 167 1.74 -6.91 -5.61
C ARG A 167 2.23 -8.22 -5.01
N LEU A 168 2.16 -8.33 -3.69
CA LEU A 168 2.35 -9.60 -2.99
C LEU A 168 1.42 -10.70 -3.54
N SER A 169 0.20 -10.35 -3.93
CA SER A 169 -0.76 -11.28 -4.53
C SER A 169 -0.30 -11.83 -5.88
N ASP A 170 0.39 -11.04 -6.70
CA ASP A 170 0.89 -11.48 -8.01
C ASP A 170 2.05 -12.46 -7.85
N VAL A 171 2.93 -12.17 -6.87
CA VAL A 171 3.98 -13.10 -6.45
C VAL A 171 3.38 -14.40 -5.93
N PHE A 172 2.32 -14.33 -5.13
CA PHE A 172 1.62 -15.51 -4.62
C PHE A 172 0.97 -16.33 -5.75
N THR A 173 0.31 -15.68 -6.71
CA THR A 173 -0.21 -16.35 -7.92
C THR A 173 0.91 -17.08 -8.68
N GLN A 174 2.05 -16.42 -8.88
CA GLN A 174 3.20 -17.05 -9.55
C GLN A 174 3.71 -18.29 -8.81
N ILE A 175 3.65 -18.31 -7.48
CA ILE A 175 3.97 -19.48 -6.65
C ILE A 175 2.93 -20.58 -6.85
N CYS A 176 1.63 -20.25 -6.75
CA CYS A 176 0.54 -21.21 -6.96
C CYS A 176 0.63 -21.87 -8.34
N ASP A 177 0.85 -21.08 -9.39
CA ASP A 177 0.96 -21.59 -10.75
C ASP A 177 2.18 -22.49 -10.90
N LYS A 178 3.31 -22.14 -10.24
CA LYS A 178 4.47 -23.02 -10.24
C LYS A 178 4.20 -24.34 -9.51
N ILE A 179 3.54 -24.31 -8.35
CA ILE A 179 3.20 -25.52 -7.58
C ILE A 179 2.31 -26.46 -8.39
N LYS A 180 1.34 -25.95 -9.15
CA LYS A 180 0.47 -26.77 -10.02
C LYS A 180 1.23 -27.48 -11.15
N THR A 181 2.43 -27.01 -11.51
CA THR A 181 3.30 -27.66 -12.51
C THR A 181 4.25 -28.70 -11.92
N CYS A 182 4.40 -28.71 -10.59
CA CYS A 182 5.03 -29.82 -9.91
C CYS A 182 3.99 -30.94 -9.89
N GLU A 183 4.17 -31.96 -10.71
CA GLU A 183 3.23 -33.08 -10.83
C GLU A 183 2.81 -33.63 -9.45
N LEU A 184 1.53 -34.02 -9.35
CA LEU A 184 1.04 -34.97 -8.34
C LEU A 184 1.55 -36.37 -8.69
#